data_AF-A0A8C6I6J1-F1
#
_entry.id   AF-A0A8C6I6J1-F1
#
_cell.length_a   1.000
_cell.length_b   1.000
_cell.length_c   1.000
_cell.angle_alpha   90.00
_cell.angle_beta   90.00
_cell.angle_gamma   90.00
#
_symmetry.space_group_name_H-M   'P 1'
#
loop_
_entity.id
_entity.type
_entity.pdbx_description
1 polymer ?
#
loop_
_entity_poly.entity_id
_entity_poly.type
_entity_poly.pdbx_seq_one_letter_code
_entity_poly.pdbx_strand_id
1 'polypeptide(L)'
;MSSWDSPPDYPLSSDIVRRLKSALATGDKDTVQKLICTEMEPVDAVIELANDDWMKEPSAELPTGVLLGLWTLEYKRELTTPLRTVQVLLNHGSRSVWPDAFPKVLRTCAQVPEVIEVLFNSYTQLPVSESWRETIPEEVYQMHKPFYRSLFALAHTPRCLQHLCRCTIRKLFGKESVHLVPQLPLPETLQNYLLLEPEGVLR
;
A
#
# COMPACT_ATOMS: atom_id res chain seq x y z
N MET A 1 -12.84 8.56 -14.82
CA MET A 1 -13.92 8.34 -13.83
C MET A 1 -13.31 7.61 -12.65
N SER A 2 -13.45 8.20 -11.48
CA SER A 2 -12.83 7.79 -10.22
C SER A 2 -13.40 6.47 -9.73
N SER A 3 -12.57 5.47 -9.40
CA SER A 3 -13.04 4.17 -8.84
C SER A 3 -13.47 4.27 -7.36
N TRP A 4 -13.81 5.47 -6.89
CA TRP A 4 -14.23 5.72 -5.51
C TRP A 4 -15.75 5.53 -5.33
N ASP A 5 -16.49 5.27 -6.41
CA ASP A 5 -17.95 5.22 -6.42
C ASP A 5 -18.55 3.83 -6.15
N SER A 6 -17.72 2.80 -5.87
CA SER A 6 -18.24 1.51 -5.42
C SER A 6 -18.39 1.52 -3.89
N PRO A 7 -19.62 1.39 -3.36
CA PRO A 7 -19.83 1.34 -1.91
C PRO A 7 -19.09 0.13 -1.31
N PRO A 8 -18.60 0.24 -0.06
CA PRO A 8 -17.98 -0.89 0.63
C PRO A 8 -18.99 -2.03 0.78
N ASP A 9 -18.53 -3.27 0.65
CA ASP A 9 -19.36 -4.47 0.88
C ASP A 9 -19.91 -4.50 2.32
N TYR A 10 -19.11 -4.00 3.26
CA TYR A 10 -19.49 -3.85 4.67
C TYR A 10 -19.28 -2.41 5.14
N PRO A 11 -20.34 -1.57 5.13
CA PRO A 11 -20.24 -0.19 5.60
C PRO A 11 -20.05 -0.11 7.12
N LEU A 12 -19.62 1.06 7.61
CA LEU A 12 -19.35 1.30 9.03
C LEU A 12 -20.50 0.96 9.98
N SER A 13 -21.72 1.16 9.49
CA SER A 13 -22.95 0.92 10.25
C SER A 13 -23.31 -0.56 10.37
N SER A 14 -22.63 -1.45 9.64
CA SER A 14 -22.94 -2.88 9.66
C SER A 14 -22.56 -3.54 10.99
N ASP A 15 -23.40 -4.46 11.44
CA ASP A 15 -23.19 -5.18 12.70
C ASP A 15 -21.90 -6.00 12.69
N ILE A 16 -21.52 -6.52 11.54
CA ILE A 16 -20.28 -7.29 11.37
C ILE A 16 -19.05 -6.41 11.59
N VAL A 17 -19.02 -5.18 11.07
CA VAL A 17 -17.94 -4.21 11.29
C VAL A 17 -17.82 -3.85 12.76
N ARG A 18 -18.94 -3.61 13.44
CA ARG A 18 -18.95 -3.26 14.87
C ARG A 18 -18.44 -4.40 15.75
N ARG A 19 -18.85 -5.64 15.46
CA ARG A 19 -18.39 -6.85 16.16
C ARG A 19 -16.91 -7.13 15.90
N LEU A 20 -16.48 -7.00 14.65
CA LEU A 20 -15.08 -7.14 14.26
C LEU A 20 -14.20 -6.11 14.96
N LYS A 21 -14.63 -4.84 15.00
CA LYS A 21 -13.92 -3.76 15.70
C LYS A 21 -13.77 -4.05 17.19
N SER A 22 -14.84 -4.52 17.84
CA SER A 22 -14.79 -4.89 19.26
C SER A 22 -13.81 -6.03 19.53
N ALA A 23 -13.83 -7.09 18.72
CA ALA A 23 -12.94 -8.24 18.89
C ALA A 23 -11.46 -7.88 18.64
N LEU A 24 -11.20 -7.01 17.65
CA LEU A 24 -9.86 -6.47 17.38
C LEU A 24 -9.35 -5.60 18.54
N ALA A 25 -10.22 -4.78 19.14
CA ALA A 25 -9.87 -3.91 20.26
C ALA A 25 -9.54 -4.70 21.55
N THR A 26 -10.20 -5.85 21.75
CA THR A 26 -9.95 -6.73 22.91
C THR A 26 -8.88 -7.79 22.64
N GLY A 27 -8.32 -7.86 21.43
CA GLY A 27 -7.33 -8.86 21.03
C GLY A 27 -7.87 -10.29 20.98
N ASP A 28 -9.20 -10.46 20.86
CA ASP A 28 -9.87 -11.76 20.83
C ASP A 28 -9.78 -12.40 19.44
N LYS A 29 -8.70 -13.16 19.24
CA LYS A 29 -8.35 -13.80 17.96
C LYS A 29 -9.38 -14.83 17.51
N ASP A 30 -9.98 -15.57 18.44
CA ASP A 30 -10.94 -16.63 18.12
C ASP A 30 -12.23 -16.02 17.55
N THR A 31 -12.70 -14.92 18.15
CA THR A 31 -13.85 -14.18 17.66
C THR A 31 -13.58 -13.53 16.30
N VAL A 32 -12.39 -12.95 16.09
CA VAL A 32 -11.99 -12.40 14.78
C VAL A 32 -11.98 -13.47 13.69
N GLN A 33 -11.37 -14.63 13.96
CA GLN A 33 -11.32 -15.73 13.00
C GLN A 33 -12.72 -16.26 12.66
N LYS A 34 -13.59 -16.41 13.67
CA LYS A 34 -14.96 -16.85 13.47
C LYS A 34 -15.75 -15.88 12.58
N LEU A 35 -15.63 -14.58 12.82
CA LEU A 35 -16.30 -13.54 12.02
C LEU A 35 -15.83 -13.56 10.56
N ILE A 36 -14.53 -13.62 10.32
CA ILE A 36 -13.95 -13.64 8.96
C ILE A 36 -14.34 -14.92 8.20
N CYS A 37 -14.23 -16.09 8.83
CA CYS A 37 -14.44 -17.36 8.13
C CYS A 37 -15.90 -17.76 7.95
N THR A 38 -16.82 -17.19 8.74
CA THR A 38 -18.23 -17.63 8.76
C THR A 38 -19.19 -16.58 8.23
N GLU A 39 -18.89 -15.29 8.43
CA GLU A 39 -19.85 -14.21 8.17
C GLU A 39 -19.43 -13.28 7.01
N MET A 40 -18.20 -13.39 6.50
CA MET A 40 -17.72 -12.60 5.36
C MET A 40 -17.74 -13.45 4.07
N GLU A 41 -18.55 -13.06 3.09
CA GLU A 41 -18.81 -13.86 1.88
C GLU A 41 -17.72 -13.72 0.79
N PRO A 42 -17.26 -12.52 0.41
CA PRO A 42 -16.09 -12.38 -0.48
C PRO A 42 -14.77 -12.34 0.31
N VAL A 43 -13.78 -13.11 -0.14
CA VAL A 43 -12.38 -12.98 0.35
C VAL A 43 -11.82 -11.57 0.08
N ASP A 44 -12.32 -10.90 -0.97
CA ASP A 44 -11.92 -9.55 -1.39
C ASP A 44 -12.85 -8.44 -0.85
N ALA A 45 -13.66 -8.72 0.17
CA ALA A 45 -14.65 -7.77 0.66
C ALA A 45 -14.02 -6.49 1.22
N VAL A 46 -14.54 -5.35 0.79
CA VAL A 46 -14.14 -4.03 1.29
C VAL A 46 -14.92 -3.73 2.56
N ILE A 47 -14.21 -3.80 3.68
CA ILE A 47 -14.73 -3.40 4.98
C ILE A 47 -14.43 -1.92 5.20
N GLU A 48 -15.45 -1.12 5.41
CA GLU A 48 -15.27 0.25 5.87
C GLU A 48 -14.93 0.24 7.36
N LEU A 49 -13.68 0.57 7.69
CA LEU A 49 -13.24 0.75 9.07
C LEU A 49 -13.32 2.21 9.43
N ALA A 50 -13.77 2.50 10.65
CA ALA A 50 -13.91 3.87 11.10
C ALA A 50 -12.53 4.51 10.98
N ASN A 51 -12.49 5.75 10.49
CA ASN A 51 -11.29 6.56 10.60
C ASN A 51 -11.13 6.93 12.06
N ASP A 52 -10.76 5.95 12.86
CA ASP A 52 -10.39 6.12 14.24
C ASP A 52 -9.21 7.08 14.24
N ASP A 53 -9.26 8.13 15.06
CA ASP A 53 -8.33 9.27 15.04
C ASP A 53 -6.84 8.90 15.26
N TRP A 54 -6.49 7.61 15.33
CA TRP A 54 -5.12 7.09 15.31
C TRP A 54 -4.30 7.55 14.09
N MET A 55 -4.95 7.93 12.98
CA MET A 55 -4.24 8.50 11.82
C MET A 55 -3.83 9.97 12.02
N LYS A 56 -4.41 10.69 13.00
CA LYS A 56 -4.10 12.10 13.28
C LYS A 56 -2.99 12.26 14.32
N GLU A 57 -2.76 11.26 15.16
CA GLU A 57 -1.76 11.32 16.22
C GLU A 57 -0.48 10.54 15.84
N PRO A 58 0.68 11.22 15.74
CA PRO A 58 1.96 10.58 15.37
C PRO A 58 2.40 9.44 16.31
N SER A 59 1.88 9.41 17.54
CA SER A 59 2.17 8.45 18.61
C SER A 59 1.21 7.28 18.68
N ALA A 60 0.11 7.28 17.92
CA ALA A 60 -0.88 6.22 18.00
C ALA A 60 -0.33 4.90 17.39
N GLU A 61 -0.34 3.86 18.21
CA GLU A 61 0.03 2.51 17.80
C GLU A 61 -0.92 2.02 16.71
N LEU A 62 -0.36 1.32 15.71
CA LEU A 62 -1.16 0.75 14.63
C LEU A 62 -2.13 -0.28 15.23
N PRO A 63 -3.41 -0.30 14.82
CA PRO A 63 -4.35 -1.29 15.31
C PRO A 63 -3.81 -2.71 15.10
N THR A 64 -4.11 -3.61 16.03
CA THR A 64 -3.65 -5.01 16.01
C THR A 64 -3.99 -5.73 14.70
N GLY A 65 -5.00 -5.32 13.93
CA GLY A 65 -5.28 -5.86 12.59
C GLY A 65 -4.29 -5.41 11.51
N VAL A 66 -3.80 -4.16 11.57
CA VAL A 66 -2.73 -3.65 10.70
C VAL A 66 -1.39 -4.23 11.13
N LEU A 67 -1.17 -4.32 12.45
CA LEU A 67 -0.04 -5.06 13.00
C LEU A 67 -0.12 -6.53 12.61
N LEU A 68 -1.23 -7.25 12.73
CA LEU A 68 -1.35 -8.65 12.29
C LEU A 68 -1.12 -8.76 10.78
N GLY A 69 -1.61 -7.83 9.96
CA GLY A 69 -1.28 -7.77 8.53
C GLY A 69 0.23 -7.65 8.29
N LEU A 70 0.94 -6.83 9.08
CA LEU A 70 2.40 -6.61 9.01
C LEU A 70 3.22 -7.72 9.72
N TRP A 71 2.72 -8.30 10.79
CA TRP A 71 3.32 -9.35 11.62
C TRP A 71 3.14 -10.74 10.99
N THR A 72 2.06 -10.95 10.22
CA THR A 72 1.92 -12.13 9.35
C THR A 72 2.99 -12.11 8.25
N LEU A 73 3.47 -10.93 7.83
CA LEU A 73 4.63 -10.81 6.94
C LEU A 73 5.93 -11.18 7.66
N GLU A 74 6.03 -10.92 8.96
CA GLU A 74 7.18 -11.30 9.79
C GLU A 74 7.22 -12.81 10.09
N TYR A 75 6.06 -13.45 10.26
CA TYR A 75 5.92 -14.89 10.48
C TYR A 75 6.22 -15.73 9.23
N LYS A 76 6.03 -15.18 8.01
CA LYS A 76 6.36 -15.83 6.73
C LYS A 76 7.77 -15.50 6.20
N ARG A 77 8.71 -15.15 7.07
CA ARG A 77 10.11 -14.83 6.73
C ARG A 77 10.87 -15.90 5.93
N GLU A 78 10.37 -17.13 5.83
CA GLU A 78 11.03 -18.21 5.08
C GLU A 78 10.64 -18.31 3.61
N LEU A 79 9.59 -17.62 3.12
CA LEU A 79 9.10 -17.83 1.75
C LEU A 79 8.76 -16.58 0.93
N THR A 80 8.73 -15.36 1.48
CA THR A 80 8.48 -14.14 0.68
C THR A 80 8.96 -12.88 1.39
N THR A 81 9.78 -12.04 0.73
CA THR A 81 10.22 -10.76 1.30
C THR A 81 9.04 -9.77 1.39
N PRO A 82 9.03 -8.84 2.37
CA PRO A 82 7.97 -7.82 2.50
C PRO A 82 7.74 -7.03 1.19
N LEU A 83 8.81 -6.75 0.46
CA LEU A 83 8.80 -6.15 -0.89
C LEU A 83 7.93 -6.94 -1.87
N ARG A 84 8.19 -8.24 -2.02
CA ARG A 84 7.44 -9.08 -2.98
C ARG A 84 5.96 -9.18 -2.59
N THR A 85 5.65 -9.23 -1.30
CA THR A 85 4.26 -9.28 -0.86
C THR A 85 3.49 -8.01 -1.24
N VAL A 86 4.06 -6.83 -0.94
CA VAL A 86 3.44 -5.55 -1.29
C VAL A 86 3.25 -5.41 -2.80
N GLN A 87 4.26 -5.78 -3.58
CA GLN A 87 4.20 -5.72 -5.03
C GLN A 87 3.11 -6.63 -5.62
N VAL A 88 3.04 -7.89 -5.17
CA VAL A 88 2.03 -8.86 -5.61
C VAL A 88 0.63 -8.35 -5.27
N LEU A 89 0.40 -7.87 -4.04
CA LEU A 89 -0.90 -7.33 -3.64
C LEU A 89 -1.36 -6.18 -4.55
N LEU A 90 -0.47 -5.21 -4.81
CA LEU A 90 -0.80 -4.09 -5.70
C LEU A 90 -1.03 -4.54 -7.14
N ASN A 91 -0.29 -5.55 -7.62
CA ASN A 91 -0.47 -6.11 -8.96
C ASN A 91 -1.78 -6.89 -9.11
N HIS A 92 -2.31 -7.46 -8.03
CA HIS A 92 -3.65 -8.05 -7.99
C HIS A 92 -4.76 -7.03 -7.69
N GLY A 93 -4.47 -5.73 -7.76
CA GLY A 93 -5.48 -4.68 -7.63
C GLY A 93 -5.83 -4.30 -6.20
N SER A 94 -5.02 -4.69 -5.21
CA SER A 94 -5.14 -4.17 -3.85
C SER A 94 -5.12 -2.64 -3.85
N ARG A 95 -5.91 -2.04 -2.95
CA ARG A 95 -5.87 -0.60 -2.74
C ARG A 95 -4.50 -0.17 -2.23
N SER A 96 -4.05 0.99 -2.72
CA SER A 96 -2.87 1.67 -2.18
C SER A 96 -3.14 2.12 -0.74
N VAL A 97 -2.06 2.41 -0.03
CA VAL A 97 -2.14 3.05 1.29
C VAL A 97 -2.91 4.38 1.17
N TRP A 98 -3.43 4.89 2.28
CA TRP A 98 -4.01 6.23 2.28
C TRP A 98 -2.91 7.28 2.11
N PRO A 99 -3.08 8.31 1.25
CA PRO A 99 -2.08 9.37 1.04
C PRO A 99 -1.53 9.97 2.35
N ASP A 100 -2.41 10.25 3.31
CA ASP A 100 -2.05 10.88 4.59
C ASP A 100 -1.26 9.95 5.53
N ALA A 101 -1.31 8.64 5.30
CA ALA A 101 -0.52 7.65 6.04
C ALA A 101 0.89 7.45 5.45
N PHE A 102 1.19 8.02 4.28
CA PHE A 102 2.48 7.85 3.63
C PHE A 102 3.70 8.34 4.44
N PRO A 103 3.63 9.44 5.24
CA PRO A 103 4.72 9.80 6.15
C PRO A 103 5.05 8.69 7.16
N LYS A 104 4.05 7.94 7.62
CA LYS A 104 4.24 6.80 8.53
C LYS A 104 4.90 5.63 7.82
N VAL A 105 4.53 5.38 6.56
CA VAL A 105 5.20 4.40 5.69
C VAL A 105 6.66 4.78 5.48
N LEU A 106 6.96 6.04 5.17
CA LEU A 106 8.33 6.52 4.98
C LEU A 106 9.20 6.29 6.21
N ARG A 107 8.69 6.60 7.41
CA ARG A 107 9.39 6.34 8.66
C ARG A 107 9.63 4.84 8.89
N THR A 108 8.60 4.02 8.68
CA THR A 108 8.64 2.58 9.00
C THR A 108 9.49 1.79 8.01
N CYS A 109 9.42 2.14 6.73
CA CYS A 109 10.10 1.46 5.63
C CYS A 109 11.38 2.18 5.19
N ALA A 110 11.90 3.13 5.98
CA ALA A 110 13.01 3.98 5.57
C ALA A 110 14.25 3.19 5.10
N GLN A 111 14.50 2.03 5.73
CA GLN A 111 15.63 1.15 5.44
C GLN A 111 15.45 0.29 4.18
N VAL A 112 14.26 0.28 3.58
CA VAL A 112 13.91 -0.57 2.44
C VAL A 112 13.24 0.31 1.36
N PRO A 113 14.01 1.16 0.66
CA PRO A 113 13.48 2.11 -0.32
C PRO A 113 12.68 1.44 -1.44
N GLU A 114 12.94 0.18 -1.76
CA GLU A 114 12.21 -0.60 -2.76
C GLU A 114 10.73 -0.75 -2.41
N VAL A 115 10.41 -0.92 -1.12
CA VAL A 115 9.02 -0.99 -0.64
C VAL A 115 8.34 0.37 -0.81
N ILE A 116 9.05 1.45 -0.45
CA ILE A 116 8.55 2.82 -0.62
C ILE A 116 8.32 3.10 -2.10
N GLU A 117 9.25 2.68 -2.97
CA GLU A 117 9.17 2.86 -4.41
C GLU A 117 7.91 2.21 -4.97
N VAL A 118 7.69 0.93 -4.67
CA VAL A 118 6.53 0.16 -5.11
C VAL A 118 5.22 0.80 -4.66
N LEU A 119 5.14 1.21 -3.39
CA LEU A 119 3.96 1.88 -2.83
C LEU A 119 3.73 3.22 -3.51
N PHE A 120 4.75 4.08 -3.61
CA PHE A 120 4.65 5.40 -4.24
C PHE A 120 4.25 5.29 -5.72
N ASN A 121 4.80 4.30 -6.40
CA ASN A 121 4.57 4.04 -7.81
C ASN A 121 3.13 3.59 -8.14
N SER A 122 2.36 3.17 -7.14
CA SER A 122 0.94 2.86 -7.32
C SER A 122 0.04 4.10 -7.44
N TYR A 123 0.51 5.27 -6.98
CA TYR A 123 -0.25 6.51 -7.09
C TYR A 123 -0.02 7.20 -8.43
N THR A 124 -1.09 7.72 -9.04
CA THR A 124 -0.96 8.60 -10.21
C THR A 124 -0.30 9.92 -9.82
N GLN A 125 -0.73 10.50 -8.70
CA GLN A 125 -0.10 11.64 -8.05
C GLN A 125 -0.24 11.47 -6.54
N LEU A 126 0.83 11.79 -5.82
CA LEU A 126 0.87 11.87 -4.37
C LEU A 126 1.69 13.12 -4.02
N PRO A 127 1.10 14.15 -3.39
CA PRO A 127 1.84 15.37 -3.07
C PRO A 127 2.94 15.06 -2.06
N VAL A 128 4.18 15.20 -2.49
CA VAL A 128 5.36 15.05 -1.62
C VAL A 128 5.54 16.35 -0.85
N SER A 129 5.64 16.25 0.47
CA SER A 129 5.96 17.40 1.33
C SER A 129 7.45 17.40 1.70
N GLU A 130 8.05 18.58 1.76
CA GLU A 130 9.44 18.73 2.22
C GLU A 130 9.63 18.27 3.68
N SER A 131 8.58 18.39 4.51
CA SER A 131 8.58 17.93 5.90
C SER A 131 8.77 16.41 6.04
N TRP A 132 8.50 15.62 4.99
CA TRP A 132 8.72 14.18 5.02
C TRP A 132 10.19 13.83 5.19
N ARG A 133 11.11 14.74 4.84
CA ARG A 133 12.56 14.58 5.08
C ARG A 133 12.87 14.34 6.56
N GLU A 134 12.15 15.01 7.45
CA GLU A 134 12.34 14.92 8.91
C GLU A 134 11.92 13.56 9.47
N THR A 135 11.15 12.77 8.71
CA THR A 135 10.68 11.45 9.14
C THR A 135 11.71 10.33 8.93
N ILE A 136 12.80 10.61 8.20
CA ILE A 136 13.79 9.62 7.77
C ILE A 136 15.11 9.91 8.50
N PRO A 137 15.68 8.96 9.25
CA PRO A 137 16.99 9.13 9.90
C PRO A 137 18.08 9.53 8.90
N GLU A 138 19.02 10.37 9.33
CA GLU A 138 20.01 10.96 8.42
C GLU A 138 20.96 9.90 7.85
N GLU A 139 21.32 8.90 8.65
CA GLU A 139 22.18 7.79 8.25
C GLU A 139 21.54 6.99 7.10
N VAL A 140 20.24 6.73 7.21
CA VAL A 140 19.45 5.99 6.22
C VAL A 140 19.31 6.78 4.92
N TYR A 141 19.11 8.10 5.04
CA TYR A 141 19.07 8.97 3.87
C TYR A 141 20.40 9.02 3.14
N GLN A 142 21.53 9.11 3.85
CA GLN A 142 22.83 9.07 3.19
C GLN A 142 23.08 7.71 2.53
N MET A 143 22.66 6.61 3.16
CA MET A 143 22.78 5.25 2.61
C MET A 143 22.00 5.09 1.29
N HIS A 144 20.77 5.60 1.23
CA HIS A 144 19.88 5.49 0.06
C HIS A 144 19.66 6.82 -0.66
N LYS A 145 20.69 7.67 -0.67
CA LYS A 145 20.62 9.06 -1.15
C LYS A 145 20.07 9.21 -2.57
N PRO A 146 20.45 8.39 -3.57
CA PRO A 146 19.90 8.51 -4.93
C PRO A 146 18.38 8.37 -4.96
N PHE A 147 17.84 7.38 -4.26
CA PHE A 147 16.41 7.13 -4.17
C PHE A 147 15.68 8.32 -3.54
N TYR A 148 16.10 8.74 -2.34
CA TYR A 148 15.40 9.81 -1.64
C TYR A 148 15.51 11.16 -2.34
N ARG A 149 16.63 11.46 -3.02
CA ARG A 149 16.72 12.66 -3.86
C ARG A 149 15.70 12.62 -5.00
N SER A 150 15.49 11.45 -5.63
CA SER A 150 14.48 11.30 -6.67
C SER A 150 13.05 11.46 -6.12
N LEU A 151 12.77 10.96 -4.91
CA LEU A 151 11.48 11.16 -4.24
C LEU A 151 11.18 12.64 -3.98
N PHE A 152 12.11 13.36 -3.35
CA PHE A 152 11.89 14.77 -2.99
C PHE A 152 11.88 15.72 -4.19
N ALA A 153 12.51 15.34 -5.31
CA ALA A 153 12.40 16.11 -6.56
C ALA A 153 10.95 16.19 -7.08
N LEU A 154 10.09 15.25 -6.69
CA LEU A 154 8.68 15.20 -7.07
C LEU A 154 7.78 16.17 -6.29
N ALA A 155 8.28 16.80 -5.23
CA ALA A 155 7.50 17.82 -4.50
C ALA A 155 7.10 19.00 -5.40
N HIS A 156 7.93 19.30 -6.40
CA HIS A 156 7.77 20.46 -7.29
C HIS A 156 7.62 20.09 -8.76
N THR A 157 7.47 18.79 -9.08
CA THR A 157 7.42 18.32 -10.47
C THR A 157 6.31 17.29 -10.69
N PRO A 158 5.59 17.36 -11.82
CA PRO A 158 4.66 16.31 -12.19
C PRO A 158 5.43 15.04 -12.54
N ARG A 159 4.78 13.89 -12.34
CA ARG A 159 5.31 12.59 -12.76
C ARG A 159 5.46 12.54 -14.28
N CYS A 160 6.48 11.83 -14.76
CA CYS A 160 6.72 11.69 -16.19
C CYS A 160 5.54 11.02 -16.93
N LEU A 161 5.44 11.24 -18.24
CA LEU A 161 4.41 10.63 -19.08
C LEU A 161 4.43 9.10 -18.99
N GLN A 162 5.60 8.49 -18.89
CA GLN A 162 5.74 7.04 -18.73
C GLN A 162 5.04 6.53 -17.46
N HIS A 163 5.16 7.25 -16.34
CA HIS A 163 4.47 6.95 -15.09
C HIS A 163 2.96 7.08 -15.24
N LEU A 164 2.49 8.15 -15.89
CA LEU A 164 1.06 8.34 -16.16
C LEU A 164 0.49 7.23 -17.04
N CYS A 165 1.25 6.78 -18.05
CA CYS A 165 0.91 5.63 -18.88
C CYS A 165 0.82 4.35 -18.05
N ARG A 166 1.80 4.08 -17.17
CA ARG A 166 1.74 2.92 -16.25
C ARG A 166 0.49 2.96 -15.39
N CYS A 167 0.21 4.07 -14.73
CA CYS A 167 -0.98 4.19 -13.89
C CYS A 167 -2.26 3.98 -14.69
N THR A 168 -2.32 4.49 -15.92
CA THR A 168 -3.49 4.33 -16.81
C THR A 168 -3.68 2.86 -17.21
N ILE A 169 -2.63 2.19 -17.67
CA ILE A 169 -2.67 0.78 -18.07
C ILE A 169 -3.06 -0.10 -16.88
N ARG A 170 -2.44 0.09 -15.72
CA ARG A 170 -2.76 -0.66 -14.50
C ARG A 170 -4.20 -0.45 -14.04
N LYS A 171 -4.74 0.77 -14.15
CA LYS A 171 -6.15 1.05 -13.85
C LYS A 171 -7.10 0.33 -14.81
N LEU A 172 -6.73 0.23 -16.10
CA LEU A 172 -7.52 -0.49 -17.09
C LEU A 172 -7.51 -2.00 -16.85
N PHE A 173 -6.36 -2.55 -16.43
CA PHE A 173 -6.22 -3.99 -16.18
C PHE A 173 -6.73 -4.41 -14.80
N GLY A 174 -6.65 -3.52 -13.80
CA GLY A 174 -7.06 -3.80 -12.43
C GLY A 174 -6.37 -5.05 -11.89
N LYS A 175 -7.17 -5.97 -11.33
CA LYS A 175 -6.69 -7.24 -10.75
C LYS A 175 -6.06 -8.21 -11.75
N GLU A 176 -6.35 -8.03 -13.04
CA GLU A 176 -5.82 -8.87 -14.12
C GLU A 176 -4.42 -8.40 -14.57
N SER A 177 -3.84 -7.37 -13.94
CA SER A 177 -2.53 -6.82 -14.35
C SER A 177 -1.44 -7.89 -14.41
N VAL A 178 -1.38 -8.81 -13.44
CA VAL A 178 -0.41 -9.91 -13.42
C VAL A 178 -0.55 -10.83 -14.63
N HIS A 179 -1.77 -11.03 -15.13
CA HIS A 179 -2.04 -11.94 -16.25
C HIS A 179 -1.95 -11.24 -17.61
N LEU A 180 -2.42 -10.00 -17.71
CA LEU A 180 -2.50 -9.26 -18.97
C LEU A 180 -1.20 -8.56 -19.35
N VAL A 181 -0.41 -8.07 -18.39
CA VAL A 181 0.86 -7.38 -18.70
C VAL A 181 1.85 -8.27 -19.46
N PRO A 182 2.07 -9.55 -19.08
CA PRO A 182 2.97 -10.44 -19.83
C PRO A 182 2.53 -10.72 -21.27
N GLN A 183 1.24 -10.53 -21.58
CA GLN A 183 0.68 -10.76 -22.92
C GLN A 183 0.81 -9.54 -23.83
N LEU A 184 1.20 -8.38 -23.28
CA LEU A 184 1.42 -7.18 -24.08
C LEU A 184 2.65 -7.35 -24.99
N PRO A 185 2.61 -6.86 -26.24
CA PRO A 185 3.74 -6.85 -27.15
C PRO A 185 4.76 -5.76 -26.76
N LEU A 186 5.25 -5.83 -25.53
CA LEU A 186 6.21 -4.90 -24.92
C LEU A 186 7.47 -5.65 -24.51
N PRO A 187 8.64 -5.00 -24.53
CA PRO A 187 9.86 -5.53 -23.92
C PRO A 187 9.66 -5.88 -22.44
N GLU A 188 10.38 -6.90 -21.97
CA GLU A 188 10.33 -7.38 -20.57
C GLU A 188 10.57 -6.25 -19.56
N THR A 189 11.48 -5.31 -19.87
CA THR A 189 11.74 -4.15 -19.02
C THR A 189 10.51 -3.28 -18.80
N LEU A 190 9.67 -3.08 -19.83
CA LEU A 190 8.43 -2.34 -19.71
C LEU A 190 7.33 -3.17 -19.04
N GLN A 191 7.31 -4.49 -19.24
CA GLN A 191 6.41 -5.37 -18.50
C GLN A 191 6.71 -5.33 -17.00
N ASN A 192 7.98 -5.43 -16.61
CA ASN A 192 8.43 -5.34 -15.21
C ASN A 192 8.11 -3.96 -14.62
N TYR A 193 8.31 -2.88 -15.39
CA TYR A 193 7.91 -1.53 -14.98
C TYR A 193 6.40 -1.43 -14.70
N LEU A 194 5.57 -2.00 -15.58
CA LEU A 194 4.12 -2.06 -15.40
C LEU A 194 3.73 -2.91 -14.19
N LEU A 195 4.51 -3.94 -13.83
CA LEU A 195 4.33 -4.81 -12.65
C LEU A 195 5.01 -4.28 -11.38
N LEU A 196 5.35 -2.98 -11.33
CA LEU A 196 5.94 -2.31 -10.17
C LEU A 196 7.27 -2.93 -9.72
N GLU A 197 8.08 -3.47 -10.62
CA GLU A 197 9.46 -3.84 -10.26
C GLU A 197 10.24 -2.56 -9.91
N PRO A 198 10.95 -2.52 -8.77
CA PRO A 198 11.69 -1.33 -8.35
C PRO A 198 12.92 -1.07 -9.24
N GLU A 199 13.11 0.18 -9.63
CA GLU A 199 14.25 0.66 -10.42
C GLU A 199 15.31 1.36 -9.54
N GLY A 200 15.00 1.61 -8.26
CA GLY A 200 15.85 2.34 -7.31
C GLY A 200 15.71 3.86 -7.41
N VAL A 201 14.85 4.37 -8.29
CA VAL A 201 14.61 5.80 -8.52
C VAL A 201 13.16 6.06 -8.94
N LEU A 202 12.64 7.23 -8.58
CA LEU A 202 11.32 7.67 -8.99
C LEU A 202 11.41 8.67 -10.15
N ARG A 203 10.69 8.40 -11.24
CA ARG A 203 10.59 9.26 -12.45
C ARG A 203 9.16 9.66 -12.78
#